data_AF-A0A1L8D2I7-F1
#
_entry.id   AF-A0A1L8D2I7-F1
#
_cell.length_a   1.000
_cell.length_b   1.000
_cell.length_c   1.000
_cell.angle_alpha   90.00
_cell.angle_beta   90.00
_cell.angle_gamma   90.00
#
_symmetry.space_group_name_H-M   'P 1'
#
loop_
_entity.id
_entity.type
_entity.pdbx_description
1 polymer ?
#
loop_
_entity_poly.entity_id
_entity_poly.type
_entity_poly.pdbx_seq_one_letter_code
_entity_poly.pdbx_strand_id
1 'polypeptide(L)'
;MYEVHGMLTIEEYIAKRKKEDKLNEFDVEKRIDNIKLCVDYIFEYFNNYLDITEVENQTILNNERLDAFRKQLREYDKDIQDWLVNIYDEYGKYMHRIIGKILDENDIFLLYSTESEFRSASYECYSKLIKKYPFLKDQTEMLFLFIKDYHRVKSISAMKYNELPFFTQSISDWIEKTQAKYNVSIPAFAYTYVIKFSDDYKKWPATHKKKSDNPYFPYDYDYKQKKNLFNLDSLYTRVSNKAFIRGHKQELELIMMYYWMHDIETDDEYWNEYLEKALTIIK
;
A
#
# COMPACT_ATOMS: atom_id res chain seq x y z
N MET A 1 14.08 -25.24 -18.43
CA MET A 1 15.06 -25.94 -19.29
C MET A 1 15.55 -24.94 -20.32
N TYR A 2 16.72 -24.36 -20.10
CA TYR A 2 17.38 -23.57 -21.14
C TYR A 2 18.22 -24.56 -21.96
N GLU A 3 17.83 -24.81 -23.20
CA GLU A 3 18.72 -25.47 -24.18
C GLU A 3 19.77 -24.44 -24.60
N VAL A 4 20.97 -24.55 -24.05
CA VAL A 4 22.11 -23.72 -24.39
C VAL A 4 22.85 -24.39 -25.56
N HIS A 5 22.47 -24.07 -26.79
CA HIS A 5 23.25 -24.43 -27.97
C HIS A 5 24.59 -23.64 -27.94
N GLY A 6 25.69 -24.32 -27.58
CA GLY A 6 27.03 -23.74 -27.61
C GLY A 6 27.96 -24.14 -26.45
N MET A 7 27.49 -24.91 -25.48
CA MET A 7 28.29 -25.38 -24.35
C MET A 7 29.05 -26.66 -24.72
N LEU A 8 30.39 -26.62 -24.76
CA LEU A 8 31.21 -27.82 -24.90
C LEU A 8 31.08 -28.65 -23.62
N THR A 9 31.10 -29.99 -23.72
CA THR A 9 31.33 -30.81 -22.52
C THR A 9 32.74 -30.56 -21.99
N ILE A 10 33.00 -30.96 -20.73
CA ILE A 10 34.35 -30.80 -20.14
C ILE A 10 35.41 -31.54 -20.97
N GLU A 11 35.07 -32.71 -21.51
CA GLU A 11 35.93 -33.49 -22.38
C GLU A 11 36.20 -32.77 -23.72
N GLU A 12 35.17 -32.20 -24.32
CA GLU A 12 35.30 -31.43 -25.57
C GLU A 12 36.11 -30.15 -25.38
N TYR A 13 35.94 -29.48 -24.24
CA TYR A 13 36.71 -28.29 -23.88
C TYR A 13 38.19 -28.61 -23.64
N ILE A 14 38.48 -29.66 -22.87
CA ILE A 14 39.86 -30.12 -22.65
C ILE A 14 40.50 -30.55 -23.99
N ALA A 15 39.77 -31.27 -24.84
CA ALA A 15 40.27 -31.66 -26.16
C ALA A 15 40.59 -30.45 -27.06
N LYS A 16 39.75 -29.41 -27.01
CA LYS A 16 40.00 -28.15 -27.71
C LYS A 16 41.25 -27.44 -27.19
N ARG A 17 41.39 -27.24 -25.88
CA ARG A 17 42.55 -26.56 -25.27
C ARG A 17 43.85 -27.32 -25.50
N LYS A 18 43.83 -28.65 -25.38
CA LYS A 18 44.98 -29.52 -25.72
C LYS A 18 45.47 -29.31 -27.15
N LYS A 19 44.56 -29.14 -28.10
CA LYS A 19 44.88 -28.91 -29.52
C LYS A 19 45.42 -27.50 -29.75
N GLU A 20 44.84 -26.49 -29.13
CA GLU A 20 45.29 -25.08 -29.21
C GLU A 20 46.69 -24.90 -28.63
N ASP A 21 46.94 -25.48 -27.45
CA ASP A 21 48.20 -25.33 -26.71
C ASP A 21 49.24 -26.37 -27.14
N LYS A 22 48.90 -27.25 -28.09
CA LYS A 22 49.74 -28.35 -28.61
C LYS A 22 50.35 -29.21 -27.50
N LEU A 23 49.52 -29.55 -26.51
CA LEU A 23 49.94 -30.34 -25.36
C LEU A 23 50.29 -31.78 -25.78
N ASN A 24 51.48 -32.24 -25.44
CA ASN A 24 51.87 -33.65 -25.55
C ASN A 24 51.85 -34.29 -24.17
N GLU A 25 50.72 -34.90 -23.80
CA GLU A 25 50.52 -35.51 -22.48
C GLU A 25 51.39 -36.76 -22.22
N PHE A 26 52.01 -37.30 -23.26
CA PHE A 26 52.89 -38.48 -23.19
C PHE A 26 54.38 -38.12 -23.03
N ASP A 27 54.71 -36.82 -22.93
CA ASP A 27 56.06 -36.36 -22.62
C ASP A 27 56.39 -36.56 -21.13
N VAL A 28 57.25 -37.52 -20.84
CA VAL A 28 57.61 -37.92 -19.47
C VAL A 28 58.41 -36.83 -18.75
N GLU A 29 59.23 -36.05 -19.46
CA GLU A 29 60.04 -34.98 -18.87
C GLU A 29 59.17 -33.80 -18.42
N LYS A 30 58.01 -33.61 -19.07
CA LYS A 30 57.05 -32.54 -18.78
C LYS A 30 55.85 -32.98 -17.94
N ARG A 31 55.90 -34.20 -17.37
CA ARG A 31 54.76 -34.79 -16.64
C ARG A 31 54.13 -33.87 -15.59
N ILE A 32 54.94 -33.17 -14.79
CA ILE A 32 54.45 -32.28 -13.73
C ILE A 32 53.73 -31.06 -14.35
N ASP A 33 54.28 -30.49 -15.40
CA ASP A 33 53.71 -29.32 -16.07
C ASP A 33 52.43 -29.69 -16.83
N ASN A 34 52.40 -30.85 -17.49
CA ASN A 34 51.21 -31.39 -18.15
C ASN A 34 50.05 -31.63 -17.17
N ILE A 35 50.33 -32.12 -15.95
CA ILE A 35 49.31 -32.30 -14.92
C ILE A 35 48.73 -30.96 -14.49
N LYS A 36 49.58 -29.95 -14.23
CA LYS A 36 49.12 -28.61 -13.86
C LYS A 36 48.24 -28.01 -14.96
N LEU A 37 48.69 -28.09 -16.21
CA LEU A 37 47.94 -27.56 -17.36
C LEU A 37 46.56 -28.21 -17.52
N CYS A 38 46.47 -29.54 -17.36
CA CYS A 38 45.20 -30.24 -17.42
C CYS A 38 44.25 -29.87 -16.26
N VAL A 39 44.80 -29.64 -15.07
CA VAL A 39 44.02 -29.15 -13.91
C VAL A 39 43.53 -27.71 -14.15
N ASP A 40 44.39 -26.86 -14.72
CA ASP A 40 44.03 -25.48 -15.07
C ASP A 40 42.87 -25.46 -16.10
N TYR A 41 42.88 -26.33 -17.11
CA TYR A 41 41.76 -26.44 -18.05
C TYR A 41 40.44 -26.84 -17.38
N ILE A 42 40.50 -27.70 -16.35
CA ILE A 42 39.31 -28.08 -15.58
C ILE A 42 38.79 -26.86 -14.82
N PHE A 43 39.66 -26.12 -14.14
CA PHE A 43 39.26 -24.90 -13.44
C PHE A 43 38.72 -23.83 -14.39
N GLU A 44 39.37 -23.59 -15.53
CA GLU A 44 38.89 -22.68 -16.57
C GLU A 44 37.51 -23.10 -17.09
N TYR A 45 37.29 -24.40 -17.30
CA TYR A 45 35.99 -24.91 -17.75
C TYR A 45 34.89 -24.57 -16.73
N PHE A 46 35.08 -24.94 -15.47
CA PHE A 46 34.06 -24.70 -14.44
C PHE A 46 33.85 -23.21 -14.17
N ASN A 47 34.91 -22.39 -14.16
CA ASN A 47 34.78 -20.95 -13.93
C ASN A 47 34.12 -20.21 -15.10
N ASN A 48 34.36 -20.63 -16.35
CA ASN A 48 33.83 -19.94 -17.54
C ASN A 48 32.46 -20.46 -17.98
N TYR A 49 32.16 -21.74 -17.74
CA TYR A 49 30.91 -22.37 -18.18
C TYR A 49 29.92 -22.58 -17.03
N LEU A 50 30.38 -22.76 -15.79
CA LEU A 50 29.52 -22.96 -14.62
C LEU A 50 29.73 -21.80 -13.64
N ASP A 51 29.59 -20.57 -14.14
CA ASP A 51 29.71 -19.36 -13.33
C ASP A 51 28.57 -19.29 -12.29
N ILE A 52 28.83 -19.86 -11.11
CA ILE A 52 27.95 -19.81 -9.96
C ILE A 52 27.79 -18.39 -9.42
N THR A 53 28.70 -17.47 -9.77
CA THR A 53 28.65 -16.06 -9.36
C THR A 53 27.40 -15.39 -9.89
N GLU A 54 26.94 -15.73 -11.11
CA GLU A 54 25.70 -15.17 -11.67
C GLU A 54 24.47 -15.65 -10.88
N VAL A 55 24.42 -16.93 -10.51
CA VAL A 55 23.32 -17.51 -9.72
C VAL A 55 23.32 -16.98 -8.28
N GLU A 56 24.49 -16.85 -7.66
CA GLU A 56 24.67 -16.26 -6.33
C GLU A 56 24.29 -14.78 -6.33
N ASN A 57 24.75 -14.00 -7.32
CA ASN A 57 24.37 -12.60 -7.49
C ASN A 57 22.87 -12.45 -7.73
N GLN A 58 22.25 -13.30 -8.54
CA GLN A 58 20.81 -13.29 -8.77
C GLN A 58 20.03 -13.60 -7.48
N THR A 59 20.56 -14.50 -6.64
CA THR A 59 19.98 -14.83 -5.33
C THR A 59 20.12 -13.67 -4.35
N ILE A 60 21.28 -13.02 -4.29
CA ILE A 60 21.52 -11.82 -3.47
C ILE A 60 20.58 -10.70 -3.89
N LEU A 61 20.50 -10.39 -5.18
CA LEU A 61 19.61 -9.37 -5.73
C LEU A 61 18.14 -9.66 -5.43
N ASN A 62 17.72 -10.93 -5.49
CA ASN A 62 16.35 -11.30 -5.13
C ASN A 62 16.10 -11.08 -3.63
N ASN A 63 17.04 -11.48 -2.77
CA ASN A 63 16.93 -11.27 -1.31
C ASN A 63 16.88 -9.78 -0.96
N GLU A 64 17.75 -8.96 -1.53
CA GLU A 64 17.74 -7.50 -1.34
C GLU A 64 16.40 -6.89 -1.78
N ARG A 65 15.85 -7.35 -2.90
CA ARG A 65 14.54 -6.92 -3.40
C ARG A 65 13.41 -7.29 -2.43
N LEU A 66 13.41 -8.50 -1.89
CA LEU A 66 12.39 -8.95 -0.92
C LEU A 66 12.52 -8.19 0.40
N ASP A 67 13.73 -7.92 0.87
CA ASP A 67 13.96 -7.16 2.09
C ASP A 67 13.58 -5.68 1.93
N ALA A 68 13.84 -5.09 0.76
CA ALA A 68 13.35 -3.76 0.43
C ALA A 68 11.81 -3.72 0.42
N PHE A 69 11.16 -4.79 -0.05
CA PHE A 69 9.71 -4.87 0.00
C PHE A 69 9.17 -5.05 1.42
N ARG A 70 9.76 -5.93 2.24
CA ARG A 70 9.43 -6.09 3.68
C ARG A 70 9.49 -4.76 4.43
N LYS A 71 10.51 -3.94 4.17
CA LYS A 71 10.65 -2.59 4.79
C LYS A 71 9.46 -1.67 4.48
N GLN A 72 8.83 -1.80 3.31
CA GLN A 72 7.62 -1.04 2.97
C GLN A 72 6.38 -1.53 3.75
N LEU A 73 6.39 -2.77 4.22
CA LEU A 73 5.28 -3.41 4.92
C LEU A 73 5.45 -3.41 6.45
N ARG A 74 6.47 -2.73 6.98
CA ARG A 74 6.83 -2.78 8.41
C ARG A 74 5.72 -2.45 9.40
N GLU A 75 4.72 -1.68 8.95
CA GLU A 75 3.59 -1.26 9.79
C GLU A 75 2.51 -2.34 9.93
N TYR A 76 2.52 -3.36 9.06
CA TYR A 76 1.59 -4.49 9.09
C TYR A 76 2.04 -5.57 10.07
N ASP A 77 1.11 -6.45 10.46
CA ASP A 77 1.41 -7.64 11.23
C ASP A 77 2.36 -8.59 10.46
N LYS A 78 3.19 -9.34 11.20
CA LYS A 78 4.23 -10.21 10.62
C LYS A 78 3.65 -11.27 9.68
N ASP A 79 2.56 -11.92 10.05
CA ASP A 79 1.96 -12.97 9.22
C ASP A 79 1.44 -12.40 7.90
N ILE A 80 0.95 -11.15 7.94
CA ILE A 80 0.51 -10.40 6.77
C ILE A 80 1.71 -9.97 5.91
N GLN A 81 2.80 -9.51 6.52
CA GLN A 81 4.03 -9.19 5.81
C GLN A 81 4.56 -10.41 5.05
N ASP A 82 4.68 -11.54 5.73
CA ASP A 82 5.20 -12.79 5.15
C ASP A 82 4.29 -13.27 4.01
N TRP A 83 2.97 -13.24 4.20
CA TRP A 83 2.01 -13.56 3.13
C TRP A 83 2.14 -12.66 1.89
N LEU A 84 2.24 -11.35 2.08
CA LEU A 84 2.37 -10.39 0.99
C LEU A 84 3.71 -10.55 0.26
N VAL A 85 4.79 -10.79 1.00
CA VAL A 85 6.14 -11.00 0.44
C VAL A 85 6.19 -12.29 -0.37
N ASN A 86 5.60 -13.37 0.13
CA ASN A 86 5.52 -14.64 -0.60
C ASN A 86 4.73 -14.48 -1.91
N ILE A 87 3.59 -13.77 -1.88
CA ILE A 87 2.83 -13.47 -3.11
C ILE A 87 3.69 -12.65 -4.10
N TYR A 88 4.48 -11.70 -3.60
CA TYR A 88 5.35 -10.91 -4.45
C TYR A 88 6.51 -11.72 -5.01
N ASP A 89 7.13 -12.59 -4.22
CA ASP A 89 8.23 -13.45 -4.67
C ASP A 89 7.76 -14.43 -5.75
N GLU A 90 6.63 -15.11 -5.52
CA GLU A 90 6.09 -16.12 -6.44
C GLU A 90 5.46 -15.51 -7.70
N TYR A 91 4.71 -14.41 -7.57
CA TYR A 91 3.87 -13.89 -8.67
C TYR A 91 4.26 -12.48 -9.15
N GLY A 92 5.24 -11.83 -8.51
CA GLY A 92 5.65 -10.46 -8.82
C GLY A 92 4.55 -9.42 -8.56
N LYS A 93 3.59 -9.70 -7.67
CA LYS A 93 2.43 -8.84 -7.42
C LYS A 93 2.48 -8.15 -6.06
N TYR A 94 2.44 -6.83 -6.09
CA TYR A 94 2.26 -5.99 -4.90
C TYR A 94 0.81 -6.02 -4.41
N MET A 95 0.39 -7.15 -3.83
CA MET A 95 -1.02 -7.40 -3.52
C MET A 95 -1.60 -6.37 -2.54
N HIS A 96 -0.80 -5.86 -1.61
CA HIS A 96 -1.21 -4.78 -0.69
C HIS A 96 -1.70 -3.51 -1.41
N ARG A 97 -1.07 -3.11 -2.53
CA ARG A 97 -1.50 -1.94 -3.31
C ARG A 97 -2.78 -2.21 -4.08
N ILE A 98 -2.90 -3.43 -4.62
CA ILE A 98 -4.06 -3.84 -5.41
C ILE A 98 -5.30 -3.90 -4.51
N ILE A 99 -5.21 -4.60 -3.37
CA ILE A 99 -6.30 -4.68 -2.41
C ILE A 99 -6.58 -3.30 -1.81
N GLY A 100 -5.54 -2.56 -1.39
CA GLY A 100 -5.69 -1.21 -0.84
C GLY A 100 -6.46 -0.28 -1.77
N LYS A 101 -6.17 -0.30 -3.08
CA LYS A 101 -6.93 0.48 -4.06
C LYS A 101 -8.41 0.13 -4.09
N ILE A 102 -8.77 -1.16 -4.01
CA ILE A 102 -10.16 -1.61 -3.97
C ILE A 102 -10.86 -1.13 -2.70
N LEU A 103 -10.19 -1.24 -1.55
CA LEU A 103 -10.73 -0.79 -0.27
C LEU A 103 -10.91 0.74 -0.26
N ASP A 104 -10.01 1.46 -0.94
CA ASP A 104 -10.02 2.91 -1.02
C ASP A 104 -11.13 3.48 -1.90
N GLU A 105 -11.75 2.67 -2.75
CA GLU A 105 -12.98 3.07 -3.45
C GLU A 105 -14.15 3.28 -2.49
N ASN A 106 -14.12 2.62 -1.31
CA ASN A 106 -15.14 2.79 -0.29
C ASN A 106 -14.80 3.96 0.64
N ASP A 107 -15.48 5.09 0.44
CA ASP A 107 -15.28 6.31 1.21
C ASP A 107 -15.55 6.16 2.72
N ILE A 108 -16.26 5.12 3.17
CA ILE A 108 -16.58 4.90 4.60
C ILE A 108 -15.80 3.75 5.24
N PHE A 109 -14.82 3.17 4.53
CA PHE A 109 -14.07 2.01 5.00
C PHE A 109 -13.42 2.23 6.37
N LEU A 110 -12.87 3.42 6.64
CA LEU A 110 -12.22 3.73 7.92
C LEU A 110 -13.20 3.78 9.12
N LEU A 111 -14.51 3.78 8.87
CA LEU A 111 -15.52 3.68 9.93
C LEU A 111 -15.92 2.24 10.25
N TYR A 112 -15.33 1.23 9.62
CA TYR A 112 -15.64 -0.17 9.90
C TYR A 112 -15.20 -0.51 11.32
N SER A 113 -16.08 -1.18 12.09
CA SER A 113 -15.85 -1.47 13.51
C SER A 113 -16.25 -2.88 13.90
N THR A 114 -16.97 -3.61 13.05
CA THR A 114 -17.48 -4.95 13.36
C THR A 114 -16.87 -6.01 12.46
N GLU A 115 -16.75 -7.22 12.97
CA GLU A 115 -16.25 -8.35 12.18
C GLU A 115 -17.07 -8.59 10.91
N SER A 116 -18.40 -8.46 11.00
CA SER A 116 -19.30 -8.62 9.85
C SER A 116 -18.99 -7.64 8.70
N GLU A 117 -18.67 -6.38 9.01
CA GLU A 117 -18.28 -5.39 8.01
C GLU A 117 -16.98 -5.78 7.30
N PHE A 118 -15.97 -6.20 8.07
CA PHE A 118 -14.70 -6.66 7.50
C PHE A 118 -14.84 -7.96 6.70
N ARG A 119 -15.66 -8.91 7.16
CA ARG A 119 -15.98 -10.13 6.40
C ARG A 119 -16.67 -9.80 5.09
N SER A 120 -17.66 -8.90 5.12
CA SER A 120 -18.36 -8.43 3.92
C SER A 120 -17.41 -7.78 2.91
N ALA A 121 -16.53 -6.88 3.37
CA ALA A 121 -15.49 -6.28 2.51
C ALA A 121 -14.51 -7.32 1.96
N SER A 122 -14.14 -8.34 2.74
CA SER A 122 -13.30 -9.44 2.28
C SER A 122 -13.95 -10.23 1.14
N TYR A 123 -15.24 -10.57 1.27
CA TYR A 123 -15.96 -11.26 0.20
C TYR A 123 -16.11 -10.41 -1.06
N GLU A 124 -16.44 -9.13 -0.92
CA GLU A 124 -16.53 -8.21 -2.06
C GLU A 124 -15.17 -8.07 -2.75
N CYS A 125 -14.10 -7.86 -1.98
CA CYS A 125 -12.74 -7.77 -2.51
C CYS A 125 -12.31 -9.07 -3.22
N TYR A 126 -12.55 -10.23 -2.60
CA TYR A 126 -12.26 -11.53 -3.18
C TYR A 126 -12.95 -11.72 -4.53
N SER A 127 -14.24 -11.35 -4.62
CA SER A 127 -15.01 -11.45 -5.86
C SER A 127 -14.43 -10.62 -7.01
N LYS A 128 -13.84 -9.47 -6.70
CA LYS A 128 -13.15 -8.60 -7.67
C LYS A 128 -11.79 -9.15 -8.08
N LEU A 129 -11.13 -9.93 -7.22
CA LEU A 129 -9.75 -10.37 -7.42
C LEU A 129 -9.61 -11.77 -8.01
N ILE A 130 -10.43 -12.73 -7.59
CA ILE A 130 -10.19 -14.16 -7.81
C ILE A 130 -10.06 -14.55 -9.28
N LYS A 131 -10.82 -13.90 -10.17
CA LYS A 131 -10.77 -14.17 -11.62
C LYS A 131 -9.42 -13.80 -12.22
N LYS A 132 -8.77 -12.75 -11.72
CA LYS A 132 -7.48 -12.24 -12.21
C LYS A 132 -6.30 -12.81 -11.44
N TYR A 133 -6.51 -13.19 -10.18
CA TYR A 133 -5.49 -13.70 -9.28
C TYR A 133 -5.95 -15.03 -8.66
N PRO A 134 -5.96 -16.14 -9.42
CA PRO A 134 -6.45 -17.43 -8.94
C PRO A 134 -5.67 -18.00 -7.76
N PHE A 135 -4.41 -17.59 -7.57
CA PHE A 135 -3.58 -17.98 -6.43
C PHE A 135 -4.11 -17.46 -5.07
N LEU A 136 -5.10 -16.56 -5.07
CA LEU A 136 -5.82 -16.18 -3.85
C LEU A 136 -6.89 -17.20 -3.45
N LYS A 137 -7.13 -18.23 -4.25
CA LYS A 137 -7.99 -19.35 -3.87
C LYS A 137 -7.47 -19.96 -2.56
N ASP A 138 -8.38 -20.24 -1.65
CA ASP A 138 -8.09 -20.79 -0.31
C ASP A 138 -7.29 -19.84 0.61
N GLN A 139 -7.06 -18.59 0.20
CA GLN A 139 -6.38 -17.53 0.99
C GLN A 139 -7.35 -16.49 1.55
N THR A 140 -8.64 -16.83 1.66
CA THR A 140 -9.70 -15.89 2.07
C THR A 140 -9.53 -15.38 3.50
N GLU A 141 -8.96 -16.19 4.39
CA GLU A 141 -8.69 -15.76 5.77
C GLU A 141 -7.55 -14.74 5.81
N MET A 142 -6.45 -14.98 5.07
CA MET A 142 -5.36 -14.02 4.97
C MET A 142 -5.81 -12.70 4.34
N LEU A 143 -6.69 -12.75 3.33
CA LEU A 143 -7.29 -11.55 2.77
C LEU A 143 -8.12 -10.78 3.82
N PHE A 144 -8.92 -11.49 4.62
CA PHE A 144 -9.69 -10.86 5.68
C PHE A 144 -8.79 -10.22 6.76
N LEU A 145 -7.75 -10.92 7.21
CA LEU A 145 -6.77 -10.39 8.17
C LEU A 145 -6.05 -9.17 7.60
N PHE A 146 -5.62 -9.23 6.33
CA PHE A 146 -5.03 -8.09 5.64
C PHE A 146 -5.97 -6.88 5.62
N ILE A 147 -7.25 -7.06 5.31
CA ILE A 147 -8.20 -5.93 5.26
C ILE A 147 -8.37 -5.27 6.63
N LYS A 148 -8.45 -6.06 7.71
CA LYS A 148 -8.49 -5.51 9.08
C LYS A 148 -7.23 -4.75 9.43
N ASP A 149 -6.08 -5.29 9.09
CA ASP A 149 -4.81 -4.66 9.42
C ASP A 149 -4.53 -3.42 8.53
N TYR A 150 -4.96 -3.46 7.27
CA TYR A 150 -4.95 -2.32 6.36
C TYR A 150 -5.79 -1.16 6.90
N HIS A 151 -6.97 -1.44 7.46
CA HIS A 151 -7.79 -0.44 8.16
C HIS A 151 -7.01 0.24 9.31
N ARG A 152 -6.34 -0.56 10.15
CA ARG A 152 -5.49 -0.06 11.25
C ARG A 152 -4.32 0.78 10.74
N VAL A 153 -3.51 0.23 9.83
CA VAL A 153 -2.31 0.87 9.26
C VAL A 153 -2.69 2.18 8.58
N LYS A 154 -3.77 2.19 7.81
CA LYS A 154 -4.26 3.39 7.14
C LYS A 154 -4.72 4.45 8.14
N SER A 155 -5.42 4.04 9.20
CA SER A 155 -5.85 4.96 10.26
C SER A 155 -4.66 5.61 10.95
N ILE A 156 -3.63 4.84 11.32
CA ILE A 156 -2.40 5.35 11.93
C ILE A 156 -1.66 6.28 10.97
N SER A 157 -1.50 5.87 9.71
CA SER A 157 -0.80 6.68 8.70
C SER A 157 -1.48 8.01 8.47
N ALA A 158 -2.82 8.05 8.46
CA ALA A 158 -3.58 9.27 8.31
C ALA A 158 -3.43 10.21 9.52
N MET A 159 -3.08 9.70 10.70
CA MET A 159 -2.94 10.50 11.92
C MET A 159 -1.53 10.98 12.20
N LYS A 160 -0.52 10.37 11.56
CA LYS A 160 0.89 10.68 11.81
C LYS A 160 1.27 12.15 11.62
N TYR A 161 0.51 12.89 10.81
CA TYR A 161 0.80 14.28 10.49
C TYR A 161 -0.43 15.21 10.63
N ASN A 162 -1.57 14.69 11.07
CA ASN A 162 -2.86 15.38 10.99
C ASN A 162 -3.56 15.39 12.36
N GLU A 163 -2.83 15.86 13.37
CA GLU A 163 -3.35 16.02 14.73
C GLU A 163 -4.45 17.08 14.78
N LEU A 164 -5.52 16.80 15.53
CA LEU A 164 -6.59 17.77 15.73
C LEU A 164 -6.25 18.70 16.90
N PRO A 165 -6.60 19.99 16.80
CA PRO A 165 -6.60 20.88 17.95
C PRO A 165 -7.71 20.48 18.92
N PHE A 166 -7.59 20.96 20.16
CA PHE A 166 -8.68 20.87 21.12
C PHE A 166 -9.82 21.82 20.71
N PHE A 167 -11.00 21.25 20.42
CA PHE A 167 -12.22 22.02 20.17
C PHE A 167 -13.05 22.20 21.44
N THR A 168 -13.48 21.09 22.04
CA THR A 168 -14.24 21.03 23.29
C THR A 168 -13.99 19.68 23.97
N GLN A 169 -14.26 19.60 25.28
CA GLN A 169 -14.19 18.32 26.00
C GLN A 169 -15.15 17.27 25.42
N SER A 170 -16.35 17.68 24.99
CA SER A 170 -17.34 16.76 24.40
C SER A 170 -16.81 16.07 23.14
N ILE A 171 -16.16 16.83 22.26
CA ILE A 171 -15.58 16.30 21.02
C ILE A 171 -14.37 15.39 21.32
N SER A 172 -13.48 15.82 22.21
CA SER A 172 -12.34 14.99 22.64
C SER A 172 -12.79 13.66 23.24
N ASP A 173 -13.74 13.71 24.18
CA ASP A 173 -14.35 12.52 24.79
C ASP A 173 -14.97 11.59 23.74
N TRP A 174 -15.68 12.16 22.77
CA TRP A 174 -16.32 11.39 21.70
C TRP A 174 -15.29 10.65 20.85
N ILE A 175 -14.21 11.34 20.42
CA ILE A 175 -13.13 10.75 19.63
C ILE A 175 -12.44 9.63 20.42
N GLU A 176 -12.04 9.91 21.66
CA GLU A 176 -11.33 8.95 22.52
C GLU A 176 -12.18 7.72 22.83
N LYS A 177 -13.45 7.91 23.21
CA LYS A 177 -14.38 6.80 23.47
C LYS A 177 -14.63 5.98 22.20
N THR A 178 -14.69 6.63 21.04
CA THR A 178 -14.88 5.94 19.76
C THR A 178 -13.68 5.06 19.43
N GLN A 179 -12.47 5.61 19.55
CA GLN A 179 -11.23 4.88 19.34
C GLN A 179 -11.11 3.71 20.33
N ALA A 180 -11.32 3.95 21.63
CA ALA A 180 -11.17 2.92 22.66
C ALA A 180 -12.19 1.78 22.53
N LYS A 181 -13.45 2.10 22.18
CA LYS A 181 -14.53 1.12 22.14
C LYS A 181 -14.66 0.39 20.80
N TYR A 182 -14.42 1.09 19.69
CA TYR A 182 -14.68 0.57 18.34
C TYR A 182 -13.41 0.41 17.50
N ASN A 183 -12.25 0.82 18.00
CA ASN A 183 -10.99 0.86 17.27
C ASN A 183 -11.10 1.67 15.96
N VAL A 184 -11.89 2.74 15.98
CA VAL A 184 -12.13 3.64 14.85
C VAL A 184 -11.61 5.04 15.17
N SER A 185 -10.77 5.57 14.29
CA SER A 185 -10.29 6.95 14.37
C SER A 185 -11.19 7.86 13.53
N ILE A 186 -12.02 8.66 14.22
CA ILE A 186 -12.85 9.69 13.58
C ILE A 186 -11.98 10.69 12.80
N PRO A 187 -10.86 11.21 13.34
CA PRO A 187 -10.07 12.18 12.60
C PRO A 187 -9.42 11.57 11.36
N ALA A 188 -8.95 10.31 11.42
CA ALA A 188 -8.39 9.61 10.26
C ALA A 188 -9.41 9.45 9.14
N PHE A 189 -10.64 9.10 9.50
CA PHE A 189 -11.75 9.03 8.56
C PHE A 189 -12.05 10.41 7.95
N ALA A 190 -12.23 11.43 8.77
CA ALA A 190 -12.60 12.77 8.32
C ALA A 190 -11.54 13.36 7.38
N TYR A 191 -10.26 13.29 7.74
CA TYR A 191 -9.14 13.70 6.89
C TYR A 191 -9.16 12.96 5.55
N THR A 192 -9.21 11.61 5.58
CA THR A 192 -9.19 10.79 4.36
C THR A 192 -10.39 11.10 3.45
N TYR A 193 -11.57 11.33 4.04
CA TYR A 193 -12.76 11.69 3.29
C TYR A 193 -12.61 13.07 2.62
N VAL A 194 -12.14 14.07 3.37
CA VAL A 194 -11.96 15.44 2.89
C VAL A 194 -10.98 15.52 1.73
N ILE A 195 -9.82 14.87 1.83
CA ILE A 195 -8.84 14.83 0.73
C ILE A 195 -9.42 14.15 -0.52
N LYS A 196 -10.12 13.02 -0.38
CA LYS A 196 -10.78 12.38 -1.52
C LYS A 196 -11.92 13.24 -2.09
N PHE A 197 -12.59 13.99 -1.24
CA PHE A 197 -13.67 14.88 -1.64
C PHE A 197 -13.14 16.08 -2.42
N SER A 198 -12.03 16.69 -2.02
CA SER A 198 -11.40 17.79 -2.75
C SER A 198 -10.90 17.38 -4.13
N ASP A 199 -10.37 16.16 -4.26
CA ASP A 199 -9.83 15.66 -5.53
C ASP A 199 -10.90 15.31 -6.58
N ASP A 200 -12.16 15.14 -6.17
CA ASP A 200 -13.26 14.73 -7.06
C ASP A 200 -14.42 15.72 -7.05
N TYR A 201 -14.30 16.77 -7.87
CA TYR A 201 -15.36 17.77 -8.06
C TYR A 201 -16.70 17.17 -8.52
N LYS A 202 -16.74 15.92 -9.03
CA LYS A 202 -18.02 15.28 -9.37
C LYS A 202 -18.84 14.93 -8.13
N LYS A 203 -18.18 14.74 -6.97
CA LYS A 203 -18.83 14.49 -5.67
C LYS A 203 -19.41 15.76 -5.04
N TRP A 204 -18.99 16.94 -5.50
CA TRP A 204 -19.46 18.20 -4.93
C TRP A 204 -20.93 18.44 -5.28
N PRO A 205 -21.77 18.83 -4.30
CA PRO A 205 -23.14 19.25 -4.59
C PRO A 205 -23.14 20.44 -5.55
N ALA A 206 -24.12 20.49 -6.48
CA ALA A 206 -24.20 21.56 -7.48
C ALA A 206 -24.26 22.96 -6.84
N THR A 207 -24.90 23.08 -5.67
CA THR A 207 -24.99 24.34 -4.90
C THR A 207 -23.68 24.80 -4.29
N HIS A 208 -22.65 23.93 -4.26
CA HIS A 208 -21.31 24.26 -3.77
C HIS A 208 -20.29 24.33 -4.90
N LYS A 209 -20.69 24.27 -6.17
CA LYS A 209 -19.76 24.43 -7.29
C LYS A 209 -19.72 25.90 -7.70
N LYS A 210 -18.55 26.52 -7.54
CA LYS A 210 -18.24 27.82 -8.14
C LYS A 210 -17.42 27.57 -9.39
N LYS A 211 -17.64 28.36 -10.45
CA LYS A 211 -16.71 28.33 -11.59
C LYS A 211 -15.36 28.84 -11.09
N SER A 212 -14.31 28.09 -11.39
CA SER A 212 -12.96 28.54 -11.10
C SER A 212 -12.47 29.44 -12.22
N ASP A 213 -11.61 30.38 -11.87
CA ASP A 213 -10.80 31.13 -12.83
C ASP A 213 -9.54 30.33 -13.26
N ASN A 214 -9.30 29.17 -12.63
CA ASN A 214 -8.17 28.30 -12.94
C ASN A 214 -8.43 27.50 -14.24
N PRO A 215 -7.56 27.58 -15.26
CA PRO A 215 -7.75 26.85 -16.52
C PRO A 215 -7.62 25.32 -16.38
N TYR A 216 -7.04 24.82 -15.29
CA TYR A 216 -6.83 23.39 -15.04
C TYR A 216 -7.95 22.76 -14.21
N PHE A 217 -8.66 23.55 -13.40
CA PHE A 217 -9.73 23.08 -12.53
C PHE A 217 -11.01 23.82 -12.89
N PRO A 218 -12.04 23.15 -13.45
CA PRO A 218 -13.22 23.86 -13.95
C PRO A 218 -14.09 24.46 -12.83
N TYR A 219 -13.92 23.98 -11.59
CA TYR A 219 -14.74 24.39 -10.45
C TYR A 219 -13.90 24.50 -9.18
N ASP A 220 -14.28 25.44 -8.33
CA ASP A 220 -13.86 25.55 -6.93
C ASP A 220 -15.02 25.13 -6.01
N TYR A 221 -14.68 24.65 -4.82
CA TYR A 221 -15.67 24.23 -3.83
C TYR A 221 -16.07 25.41 -2.94
N ASP A 222 -17.36 25.73 -2.93
CA ASP A 222 -17.91 26.78 -2.06
C ASP A 222 -18.12 26.26 -0.63
N TYR A 223 -17.02 26.25 0.14
CA TYR A 223 -17.03 25.90 1.56
C TYR A 223 -17.69 26.97 2.45
N LYS A 224 -18.03 28.16 1.93
CA LYS A 224 -18.70 29.24 2.70
C LYS A 224 -20.24 29.08 2.74
N GLN A 225 -20.79 28.11 2.01
CA GLN A 225 -22.21 27.76 2.08
C GLN A 225 -22.60 27.17 3.44
N LYS A 226 -23.83 27.44 3.89
CA LYS A 226 -24.27 27.11 5.25
C LYS A 226 -24.77 25.67 5.47
N LYS A 227 -25.06 24.93 4.41
CA LYS A 227 -25.75 23.63 4.49
C LYS A 227 -25.02 22.59 3.64
N ASN A 228 -25.07 21.34 4.06
CA ASN A 228 -24.56 20.20 3.31
C ASN A 228 -23.09 20.35 2.86
N LEU A 229 -22.26 20.94 3.71
CA LEU A 229 -20.81 20.97 3.52
C LEU A 229 -20.28 19.55 3.38
N PHE A 230 -19.32 19.35 2.48
CA PHE A 230 -18.70 18.05 2.17
C PHE A 230 -19.68 16.95 1.72
N ASN A 231 -20.86 17.35 1.23
CA ASN A 231 -21.98 16.45 0.94
C ASN A 231 -22.38 15.59 2.16
N LEU A 232 -22.27 16.19 3.35
CA LEU A 232 -22.45 15.50 4.62
C LEU A 232 -23.85 14.93 4.82
N ASP A 233 -24.90 15.47 4.20
CA ASP A 233 -26.26 14.90 4.29
C ASP A 233 -26.29 13.46 3.74
N SER A 234 -25.69 13.28 2.55
CA SER A 234 -25.60 11.98 1.88
C SER A 234 -24.67 11.05 2.65
N LEU A 235 -23.49 11.54 3.05
CA LEU A 235 -22.53 10.77 3.84
C LEU A 235 -23.16 10.29 5.15
N TYR A 236 -23.71 11.21 5.94
CA TYR A 236 -24.26 10.95 7.27
C TYR A 236 -25.42 9.95 7.20
N THR A 237 -26.26 10.00 6.17
CA THR A 237 -27.31 9.00 5.96
C THR A 237 -26.76 7.58 5.89
N ARG A 238 -25.60 7.38 5.23
CA ARG A 238 -24.95 6.06 5.09
C ARG A 238 -24.29 5.55 6.37
N VAL A 239 -23.96 6.44 7.31
CA VAL A 239 -23.15 6.10 8.51
C VAL A 239 -23.86 6.35 9.84
N SER A 240 -25.04 7.00 9.83
CA SER A 240 -25.83 7.32 11.03
C SER A 240 -26.35 6.12 11.81
N ASN A 241 -26.31 4.93 11.21
CA ASN A 241 -26.60 3.67 11.89
C ASN A 241 -25.49 3.31 12.90
N LYS A 242 -24.26 3.79 12.72
CA LYS A 242 -23.14 3.56 13.64
C LYS A 242 -23.38 4.30 14.95
N ALA A 243 -23.33 3.57 16.06
CA ALA A 243 -23.63 4.09 17.39
C ALA A 243 -22.75 5.29 17.78
N PHE A 244 -21.51 5.34 17.28
CA PHE A 244 -20.58 6.43 17.52
C PHE A 244 -20.68 7.59 16.52
N ILE A 245 -21.43 7.47 15.42
CA ILE A 245 -21.68 8.62 14.51
C ILE A 245 -23.04 9.26 14.79
N ARG A 246 -24.01 8.46 15.25
CA ARG A 246 -25.36 8.93 15.54
C ARG A 246 -25.35 10.06 16.56
N GLY A 247 -25.88 11.20 16.15
CA GLY A 247 -25.97 12.42 16.95
C GLY A 247 -24.80 13.38 16.75
N HIS A 248 -23.71 12.95 16.09
CA HIS A 248 -22.46 13.70 15.99
C HIS A 248 -22.22 14.31 14.59
N LYS A 249 -23.29 14.73 13.91
CA LYS A 249 -23.19 15.24 12.53
C LYS A 249 -22.40 16.55 12.50
N GLN A 250 -22.70 17.46 13.42
CA GLN A 250 -22.11 18.79 13.49
C GLN A 250 -20.64 18.73 13.91
N GLU A 251 -20.31 17.85 14.86
CA GLU A 251 -18.94 17.59 15.29
C GLU A 251 -18.11 16.99 14.14
N LEU A 252 -18.70 16.09 13.36
CA LEU A 252 -18.06 15.56 12.15
C LEU A 252 -17.84 16.65 11.10
N GLU A 253 -18.82 17.53 10.87
CA GLU A 253 -18.67 18.68 9.97
C GLU A 253 -17.54 19.60 10.40
N LEU A 254 -17.45 19.92 11.71
CA LEU A 254 -16.41 20.75 12.28
C LEU A 254 -15.01 20.17 12.05
N ILE A 255 -14.83 18.87 12.29
CA ILE A 255 -13.56 18.18 12.05
C ILE A 255 -13.21 18.19 10.56
N MET A 256 -14.19 17.96 9.67
CA MET A 256 -13.95 18.01 8.23
C MET A 256 -13.60 19.42 7.75
N MET A 257 -14.26 20.44 8.29
CA MET A 257 -13.95 21.84 7.99
C MET A 257 -12.55 22.22 8.47
N TYR A 258 -12.12 21.73 9.63
CA TYR A 258 -10.76 21.94 10.12
C TYR A 258 -9.72 21.48 9.08
N TYR A 259 -9.81 20.22 8.62
CA TYR A 259 -8.89 19.70 7.62
C TYR A 259 -9.00 20.43 6.28
N TRP A 260 -10.21 20.82 5.86
CA TRP A 260 -10.37 21.60 4.64
C TRP A 260 -9.65 22.96 4.74
N MET A 261 -9.78 23.65 5.87
CA MET A 261 -9.15 24.95 6.06
C MET A 261 -7.62 24.83 6.17
N HIS A 262 -7.08 23.81 6.82
CA HIS A 262 -5.64 23.75 7.11
C HIS A 262 -4.82 23.00 6.06
N ASP A 263 -5.43 22.05 5.33
CA ASP A 263 -4.71 21.21 4.37
C ASP A 263 -5.07 21.50 2.90
N ILE A 264 -6.16 22.22 2.62
CA ILE A 264 -6.65 22.45 1.25
C ILE A 264 -6.67 23.94 0.88
N GLU A 265 -7.44 24.77 1.59
CA GLU A 265 -7.64 26.19 1.20
C GLU A 265 -6.71 27.17 1.91
N THR A 266 -6.38 26.93 3.19
CA THR A 266 -5.60 27.88 4.03
C THR A 266 -6.29 29.24 4.23
N ASP A 267 -7.62 29.25 4.48
CA ASP A 267 -8.41 30.46 4.82
C ASP A 267 -8.62 30.58 6.35
N ASP A 268 -7.59 31.10 7.04
CA ASP A 268 -7.59 31.28 8.51
C ASP A 268 -8.65 32.28 8.99
N GLU A 269 -8.96 33.31 8.19
CA GLU A 269 -9.97 34.32 8.54
C GLU A 269 -11.36 33.68 8.61
N TYR A 270 -11.73 32.92 7.58
CA TYR A 270 -12.99 32.21 7.56
C TYR A 270 -13.06 31.09 8.60
N TRP A 271 -11.95 30.39 8.85
CA TRP A 271 -11.89 29.34 9.87
C TRP A 271 -12.32 29.85 11.25
N ASN A 272 -11.82 31.01 11.68
CA ASN A 272 -12.19 31.59 12.96
C ASN A 272 -13.69 31.93 13.04
N GLU A 273 -14.23 32.54 11.98
CA GLU A 273 -15.67 32.85 11.86
C GLU A 273 -16.53 31.58 11.92
N TYR A 274 -16.11 30.53 11.22
CA TYR A 274 -16.81 29.25 11.19
C TYR A 274 -16.77 28.56 12.56
N LEU A 275 -15.59 28.49 13.19
CA LEU A 275 -15.37 27.83 14.47
C LEU A 275 -16.27 28.41 15.56
N GLU A 276 -16.33 29.75 15.68
CA GLU A 276 -17.21 30.41 16.65
C GLU A 276 -18.67 29.99 16.47
N LYS A 277 -19.16 30.02 15.22
CA LYS A 277 -20.54 29.62 14.90
C LYS A 277 -20.80 28.14 15.18
N ALA A 278 -19.91 27.25 14.75
CA ALA A 278 -20.04 25.82 14.96
C ALA A 278 -20.11 25.47 16.46
N LEU A 279 -19.26 26.10 17.27
CA LEU A 279 -19.25 25.90 18.72
C LEU A 279 -20.53 26.42 19.42
N THR A 280 -21.26 27.39 18.85
CA THR A 280 -22.58 27.77 19.40
C THR A 280 -23.66 26.72 19.16
N ILE A 281 -23.53 25.91 18.10
CA ILE A 281 -24.51 24.88 17.73
C ILE A 281 -24.25 23.57 18.48
N ILE A 282 -22.99 23.28 18.82
CA ILE A 282 -22.56 22.03 19.48
C ILE A 282 -22.74 22.09 21.02
N LYS A 283 -22.98 23.27 21.60
CA LYS A 283 -23.31 23.45 23.03
C LYS A 283 -24.66 22.85 23.38
#